data_AF-A0A969K407-F1
#
_entry.id   AF-A0A969K407-F1
#
_cell.length_a   1.000
_cell.length_b   1.000
_cell.length_c   1.000
_cell.angle_alpha   90.00
_cell.angle_beta   90.00
_cell.angle_gamma   90.00
#
_symmetry.space_group_name_H-M   'P 1'
#
loop_
_entity.id
_entity.type
_entity.pdbx_description
1 polymer ?
#
loop_
_entity_poly.entity_id
_entity_poly.type
_entity_poly.pdbx_seq_one_letter_code
_entity_poly.pdbx_strand_id
1 'polypeptide(L)'
;MKYILFAVALVLILSFAIALPARAAFCRTVEEHEICILSIQRSAKNHWEYRASVSVDGVARPVEVYNCRDRQRTQKDRTVIPFAKNGPGELICTMLK
;
A
#
# COMPACT_ATOMS: atom_id res chain seq x y z
N MET A 1 9.37 -15.91 46.77
CA MET A 1 10.17 -16.04 45.52
C MET A 1 9.43 -16.73 44.38
N LYS A 2 8.85 -17.93 44.57
CA LYS A 2 8.12 -18.67 43.51
C LYS A 2 6.96 -17.91 42.85
N TYR A 3 6.15 -17.16 43.62
CA TYR A 3 5.07 -16.34 43.07
C TYR A 3 5.56 -15.10 42.30
N ILE A 4 6.71 -14.55 42.67
CA ILE A 4 7.32 -13.41 41.96
C ILE A 4 7.82 -13.87 40.59
N LEU A 5 8.45 -15.04 40.51
CA LEU A 5 8.86 -15.65 39.24
C LEU A 5 7.66 -15.93 38.33
N PHE A 6 6.55 -16.44 38.88
CA PHE A 6 5.31 -16.65 38.12
C PHE A 6 4.70 -15.34 37.64
N ALA A 7 4.65 -14.30 38.48
CA ALA A 7 4.14 -13.00 38.09
C ALA A 7 4.99 -12.34 37.00
N VAL A 8 6.32 -12.42 37.12
CA VAL A 8 7.26 -11.93 36.09
C VAL A 8 7.08 -12.69 34.78
N ALA A 9 7.00 -14.03 34.83
CA ALA A 9 6.77 -14.83 33.63
C ALA A 9 5.42 -14.49 32.95
N LEU A 10 4.36 -14.30 33.74
CA LEU A 10 3.04 -13.94 33.23
C LEU A 10 3.03 -12.56 32.57
N VAL A 11 3.66 -11.56 33.19
CA VAL A 11 3.80 -10.21 32.61
C VAL A 11 4.60 -10.26 31.31
N LEU A 12 5.67 -11.06 31.26
CA LEU A 12 6.49 -11.22 30.07
C LEU A 12 5.70 -11.85 28.93
N ILE A 13 4.89 -12.89 29.21
CA ILE A 13 4.00 -13.51 28.21
C ILE A 13 2.95 -12.51 27.72
N LEU A 14 2.32 -11.75 28.63
CA LEU A 14 1.30 -10.76 28.26
C LEU A 14 1.87 -9.61 27.42
N SER A 15 3.16 -9.28 27.59
CA SER A 15 3.82 -8.23 26.79
C SER A 15 3.97 -8.59 25.30
N PHE A 16 4.00 -9.88 24.97
CA PHE A 16 4.03 -10.36 23.57
C PHE A 16 2.64 -10.45 22.93
N ALA A 17 1.56 -10.29 23.70
CA ALA A 17 0.20 -10.34 23.14
C ALA A 17 -0.18 -9.08 22.35
N ILE A 18 0.62 -8.01 22.45
CA ILE A 18 0.37 -6.73 21.80
C ILE A 18 1.25 -6.62 20.55
N ALA A 19 0.78 -7.15 19.43
CA ALA A 19 1.39 -6.91 18.12
C ALA A 19 0.67 -5.75 17.41
N LEU A 20 1.40 -4.66 17.11
CA LEU A 20 0.88 -3.59 16.26
C LEU A 20 0.94 -4.04 14.77
N PRO A 21 -0.07 -3.70 13.95
CA PRO A 21 -0.02 -4.00 12.53
C PRO A 21 1.14 -3.23 11.88
N ALA A 22 2.11 -3.96 11.32
CA ALA A 22 3.17 -3.37 10.53
C ALA A 22 2.57 -2.82 9.22
N ARG A 23 2.54 -1.49 9.08
CA ARG A 23 2.22 -0.84 7.80
C ARG A 23 3.51 -0.75 6.99
N ALA A 24 3.81 -1.81 6.24
CA ALA A 24 4.85 -1.75 5.23
C ALA A 24 4.28 -1.06 3.98
N ALA A 25 4.88 0.04 3.56
CA ALA A 25 4.66 0.54 2.21
C ALA A 25 5.27 -0.46 1.22
N PHE A 26 4.50 -0.89 0.23
CA PHE A 26 5.00 -1.80 -0.79
C PHE A 26 5.78 -1.00 -1.83
N CYS A 27 7.11 -1.06 -1.75
CA CYS A 27 8.01 -0.34 -2.65
C CYS A 27 8.62 -1.26 -3.71
N ARG A 28 8.76 -0.74 -4.93
CA ARG A 28 9.49 -1.39 -6.03
C ARG A 28 10.27 -0.34 -6.80
N THR A 29 11.52 -0.67 -7.09
CA THR A 29 12.35 0.09 -8.03
C THR A 29 12.06 -0.38 -9.44
N VAL A 30 11.69 0.53 -10.33
CA VAL A 30 11.43 0.27 -11.75
C VAL A 30 12.13 1.34 -12.57
N GLU A 31 13.02 0.93 -13.49
CA GLU A 31 13.79 1.84 -14.35
C GLU A 31 14.35 3.05 -13.57
N GLU A 32 15.04 2.78 -12.45
CA GLU A 32 15.68 3.76 -11.55
C GLU A 32 14.74 4.60 -10.67
N HIS A 33 13.42 4.49 -10.85
CA HIS A 33 12.45 5.15 -9.99
C HIS A 33 11.95 4.23 -8.87
N GLU A 34 11.92 4.73 -7.64
CA GLU A 34 11.30 4.02 -6.52
C GLU A 34 9.82 4.38 -6.44
N ILE A 35 8.95 3.39 -6.64
CA ILE A 35 7.50 3.55 -6.52
C ILE A 35 7.02 2.80 -5.28
N CYS A 36 6.44 3.52 -4.33
CA CYS A 36 5.86 2.96 -3.11
C CYS A 36 4.34 3.13 -3.09
N ILE A 37 3.60 2.07 -2.78
CA ILE A 37 2.16 2.14 -2.54
C ILE A 37 1.95 2.55 -1.08
N LEU A 38 1.42 3.76 -0.86
CA LEU A 38 1.16 4.32 0.47
C LEU A 38 -0.21 3.88 1.01
N SER A 39 -1.20 3.85 0.12
CA SER A 39 -2.53 3.33 0.40
C SER A 39 -3.15 2.77 -0.87
N ILE A 40 -3.95 1.72 -0.74
CA ILE A 40 -4.67 1.14 -1.87
C ILE A 40 -5.96 0.49 -1.41
N GLN A 41 -7.03 0.71 -2.18
CA GLN A 41 -8.33 0.11 -1.97
C GLN A 41 -8.93 -0.30 -3.32
N ARG A 42 -9.29 -1.58 -3.45
CA ARG A 42 -9.98 -2.08 -4.64
C ARG A 42 -11.46 -1.67 -4.59
N SER A 43 -12.03 -1.29 -5.72
CA SER A 43 -13.46 -0.96 -5.84
C SER A 43 -14.32 -2.23 -5.75
N ALA A 44 -15.43 -2.16 -5.01
CA ALA A 44 -16.38 -3.26 -4.91
C ALA A 44 -17.29 -3.38 -6.15
N LYS A 45 -17.57 -2.27 -6.83
CA LYS A 45 -18.41 -2.25 -8.04
C LYS A 45 -17.62 -2.67 -9.29
N ASN A 46 -16.40 -2.16 -9.42
CA ASN A 46 -15.52 -2.39 -10.56
C ASN A 46 -14.23 -3.04 -10.06
N HIS A 47 -14.13 -4.37 -10.07
CA HIS A 47 -12.99 -5.08 -9.49
C HIS A 47 -11.63 -4.80 -10.17
N TRP A 48 -11.65 -4.16 -11.35
CA TRP A 48 -10.46 -3.69 -12.08
C TRP A 48 -10.04 -2.26 -11.72
N GLU A 49 -10.76 -1.59 -10.81
CA GLU A 49 -10.45 -0.23 -10.36
C GLU A 49 -9.85 -0.23 -8.96
N TYR A 50 -8.82 0.60 -8.78
CA TYR A 50 -8.16 0.83 -7.51
C TYR A 50 -8.15 2.31 -7.19
N ARG A 51 -8.40 2.66 -5.93
CA ARG A 51 -8.10 3.99 -5.38
C ARG A 51 -6.81 3.88 -4.61
N ALA A 52 -5.77 4.61 -5.03
CA ALA A 52 -4.46 4.47 -4.41
C ALA A 52 -3.73 5.81 -4.31
N SER A 53 -2.98 5.98 -3.23
CA SER A 53 -1.92 6.99 -3.12
C SER A 53 -0.58 6.29 -3.22
N VAL A 54 0.32 6.85 -4.00
CA VAL A 54 1.65 6.32 -4.27
C VAL A 54 2.70 7.39 -4.03
N SER A 55 3.89 6.99 -3.64
CA SER A 55 5.08 7.82 -3.66
C SER A 55 5.92 7.44 -4.87
N VAL A 56 6.49 8.42 -5.56
CA VAL A 56 7.50 8.20 -6.61
C VAL A 56 8.72 9.00 -6.21
N ASP A 57 9.85 8.32 -6.00
CA ASP A 57 11.12 8.89 -5.54
C ASP A 57 10.96 9.74 -4.25
N GLY A 58 10.19 9.21 -3.30
CA GLY A 58 9.88 9.89 -2.04
C GLY A 58 8.80 10.97 -2.12
N VAL A 59 8.32 11.33 -3.32
CA VAL A 59 7.26 12.34 -3.50
C VAL A 59 5.88 11.68 -3.54
N ALA A 60 5.12 11.88 -2.46
CA ALA A 60 3.76 11.39 -2.33
C ALA A 60 2.80 12.11 -3.30
N ARG A 61 2.01 11.31 -4.04
CA ARG A 61 0.93 11.77 -4.91
C ARG A 61 -0.42 11.63 -4.19
N PRO A 62 -1.40 12.52 -4.48
CA PRO A 62 -2.74 12.39 -3.93
C PRO A 62 -3.39 11.06 -4.34
N VAL A 63 -4.50 10.71 -3.70
CA VAL A 63 -5.27 9.52 -4.09
C VAL A 63 -5.83 9.71 -5.50
N GLU A 64 -5.49 8.77 -6.39
CA GLU A 64 -5.94 8.70 -7.77
C GLU A 64 -6.73 7.41 -8.00
N VAL A 65 -7.55 7.37 -9.05
CA VAL A 65 -8.24 6.14 -9.47
C VAL A 65 -7.44 5.49 -10.59
N TYR A 66 -7.07 4.23 -10.45
CA TYR A 66 -6.35 3.45 -11.45
C TYR A 66 -7.29 2.40 -12.03
N ASN A 67 -7.57 2.50 -13.33
CA ASN A 67 -8.39 1.54 -14.07
C ASN A 67 -7.47 0.58 -14.83
N CYS A 68 -7.39 -0.66 -14.37
CA CYS A 68 -6.51 -1.68 -14.93
C CYS A 68 -7.01 -2.28 -16.24
N ARG A 69 -8.31 -2.15 -16.55
CA ARG A 69 -8.89 -2.61 -17.81
C ARG A 69 -8.49 -1.70 -18.95
N ASP A 70 -8.67 -0.40 -18.76
CA ASP A 70 -8.46 0.61 -19.80
C ASP A 70 -7.04 1.23 -19.73
N ARG A 71 -6.22 0.81 -18.76
CA ARG A 71 -4.84 1.25 -18.53
C ARG A 71 -4.71 2.78 -18.41
N GLN A 72 -5.62 3.37 -17.63
CA GLN A 72 -5.71 4.81 -17.42
C GLN A 72 -5.87 5.15 -15.94
N ARG A 73 -5.37 6.32 -15.53
CA ARG A 73 -5.60 6.86 -14.19
C ARG A 73 -6.36 8.18 -14.25
N THR A 74 -7.21 8.38 -13.25
CA THR A 74 -7.94 9.63 -13.04
C THR A 74 -7.32 10.36 -11.86
N GLN A 75 -6.82 11.56 -12.14
CA GLN A 75 -6.24 12.46 -11.15
C GLN A 75 -7.31 13.11 -10.26
N LYS A 76 -6.88 13.80 -9.21
CA LYS A 76 -7.78 14.45 -8.24
C LYS A 76 -8.69 15.51 -8.89
N ASP A 77 -8.21 16.18 -9.94
CA ASP A 77 -8.93 17.17 -10.75
C ASP A 77 -9.88 16.55 -11.78
N ARG A 78 -10.01 15.21 -11.79
CA ARG A 78 -10.77 14.40 -12.77
C ARG A 78 -10.13 14.32 -14.15
N THR A 79 -8.91 14.81 -14.33
CA THR A 79 -8.16 14.59 -15.56
C THR A 79 -7.84 13.11 -15.71
N VAL A 80 -8.16 12.55 -16.87
CA VAL A 80 -7.87 11.15 -17.21
C VAL A 80 -6.63 11.11 -18.08
N ILE A 81 -5.63 10.35 -17.64
CA ILE A 81 -4.37 10.17 -18.35
C ILE A 81 -4.04 8.69 -18.51
N PRO A 82 -3.49 8.27 -19.66
CA PRO A 82 -2.97 6.92 -19.83
C PRO A 82 -1.89 6.59 -18.79
N PHE A 83 -1.71 5.30 -18.51
CA PHE A 83 -0.56 4.87 -17.72
C PHE A 83 0.73 5.19 -18.46
N ALA A 84 1.67 5.77 -17.73
CA ALA A 84 3.06 5.79 -18.16
C ALA A 84 3.61 4.37 -18.13
N LYS A 85 4.42 4.03 -19.13
CA LYS A 85 5.21 2.79 -19.14
C LYS A 85 6.02 2.71 -17.84
N ASN A 86 6.04 1.55 -17.21
CA ASN A 86 6.72 1.28 -15.94
C ASN A 86 6.28 2.18 -14.76
N GLY A 87 5.17 2.89 -14.93
CA GLY A 87 4.65 3.81 -13.92
C GLY A 87 3.81 3.12 -12.85
N PRO A 88 3.30 3.91 -11.88
CA PRO A 88 2.53 3.38 -10.75
C PRO A 88 1.29 2.57 -11.16
N GLY A 89 0.63 2.95 -12.26
CA GLY A 89 -0.53 2.23 -12.76
C GLY A 89 -0.20 0.83 -13.25
N GLU A 90 0.93 0.65 -13.94
CA GLU A 90 1.36 -0.67 -14.39
C GLU A 90 1.74 -1.56 -13.21
N LEU A 91 2.44 -0.97 -12.22
CA LEU A 91 2.84 -1.65 -10.99
C LEU A 91 1.62 -2.16 -10.21
N ILE A 92 0.64 -1.27 -9.95
CA ILE A 92 -0.58 -1.60 -9.22
C ILE A 92 -1.33 -2.75 -9.91
N CYS A 93 -1.52 -2.65 -11.23
CA CYS A 93 -2.33 -3.60 -11.98
C CYS A 93 -1.64 -4.96 -12.21
N THR A 94 -0.32 -5.02 -12.11
CA THR A 94 0.44 -6.28 -12.23
C THR A 94 0.57 -6.99 -10.90
N MET A 95 0.86 -6.25 -9.82
CA MET A 95 1.10 -6.81 -8.50
C MET A 95 -0.16 -7.31 -7.80
N LEU A 96 -1.29 -6.65 -8.06
CA LEU A 96 -2.55 -6.91 -7.36
C LEU A 96 -3.59 -7.53 -8.27
N LYS A 97 -3.21 -8.19 -9.37
CA LYS A 97 -4.18 -8.94 -10.18
C LYS A 97 -4.72 -10.11 -9.36
#